data_AF-A0A2E6DKU2-F1
#
_entry.id   AF-A0A2E6DKU2-F1
#
_cell.length_a   1.000
_cell.length_b   1.000
_cell.length_c   1.000
_cell.angle_alpha   90.00
_cell.angle_beta   90.00
_cell.angle_gamma   90.00
#
_symmetry.space_group_name_H-M   'P 1'
#
loop_
_entity.id
_entity.type
_entity.pdbx_description
1 polymer ?
#
loop_
_entity_poly.entity_id
_entity_poly.type
_entity_poly.pdbx_seq_one_letter_code
_entity_poly.pdbx_strand_id
1 'polypeptide(L)'
;MDQLRIGLAGYGNWARLAYVPTLREDGRGRIVASAAATKVTRQRIAEDLGSDVRIYSHFKALLDAGDLDAVLISVPDTVHEAAVLAAIESEIPFFYEPPLSDQAHRSVHVMSRLLGAQQVTQADLELRFVPVVAAAARLLAEGAIGEPQSTLLKCRGIGIPHQESKLVCRMHWLLGTWMHLI
;
A
#
# COMPACT_ATOMS: atom_id res chain seq x y z
N MET A 1 -17.95 17.84 -6.33
CA MET A 1 -16.80 17.16 -6.96
C MET A 1 -17.24 15.77 -7.31
N ASP A 2 -16.94 15.30 -8.51
CA ASP A 2 -17.22 13.92 -8.91
C ASP A 2 -16.30 12.97 -8.12
N GLN A 3 -16.82 11.80 -7.75
CA GLN A 3 -16.04 10.79 -7.03
C GLN A 3 -15.00 10.16 -7.95
N LEU A 4 -13.78 9.95 -7.44
CA LEU A 4 -12.74 9.22 -8.15
C LEU A 4 -13.19 7.77 -8.41
N ARG A 5 -12.98 7.29 -9.62
CA ARG A 5 -13.24 5.90 -10.05
C ARG A 5 -12.08 5.03 -9.62
N ILE A 6 -12.30 4.25 -8.57
CA ILE A 6 -11.28 3.41 -7.95
C ILE A 6 -11.38 1.97 -8.45
N GLY A 7 -10.25 1.41 -8.86
CA GLY A 7 -10.09 -0.03 -9.09
C GLY A 7 -9.41 -0.74 -7.91
N LEU A 8 -9.84 -1.95 -7.59
CA LEU A 8 -9.17 -2.81 -6.62
C LEU A 8 -8.44 -3.96 -7.32
N ALA A 9 -7.11 -3.95 -7.35
CA ALA A 9 -6.32 -5.09 -7.78
C ALA A 9 -6.12 -6.03 -6.58
N GLY A 10 -6.92 -7.09 -6.54
CA GLY A 10 -7.01 -7.99 -5.39
C GLY A 10 -8.21 -7.68 -4.50
N TYR A 11 -8.80 -8.73 -3.93
CA TYR A 11 -9.97 -8.64 -3.04
C TYR A 11 -9.87 -9.64 -1.89
N GLY A 12 -8.72 -9.59 -1.21
CA GLY A 12 -8.44 -10.37 -0.01
C GLY A 12 -9.07 -9.75 1.26
N ASN A 13 -8.67 -10.25 2.42
CA ASN A 13 -9.16 -9.73 3.70
C ASN A 13 -8.83 -8.24 3.88
N TRP A 14 -7.64 -7.79 3.48
CA TRP A 14 -7.24 -6.40 3.65
C TRP A 14 -8.12 -5.44 2.86
N ALA A 15 -8.30 -5.68 1.55
CA ALA A 15 -9.23 -4.90 0.73
C ALA A 15 -10.64 -4.83 1.34
N ARG A 16 -11.16 -5.95 1.86
CA ARG A 16 -12.50 -6.05 2.44
C ARG A 16 -12.65 -5.34 3.80
N LEU A 17 -11.62 -5.43 4.64
CA LEU A 17 -11.68 -4.97 6.04
C LEU A 17 -11.11 -3.55 6.22
N ALA A 18 -10.24 -3.10 5.31
CA ALA A 18 -9.61 -1.79 5.36
C ALA A 18 -10.08 -0.91 4.19
N TYR A 19 -9.80 -1.27 2.94
CA TYR A 19 -10.03 -0.35 1.81
C TYR A 19 -11.51 -0.05 1.56
N VAL A 20 -12.35 -1.08 1.49
CA VAL A 20 -13.79 -0.92 1.22
C VAL A 20 -14.48 -0.04 2.27
N PRO A 21 -14.37 -0.28 3.59
CA PRO A 21 -14.99 0.58 4.57
C PRO A 21 -14.40 2.00 4.55
N THR A 22 -13.08 2.15 4.45
CA THR A 22 -12.43 3.47 4.41
C THR A 22 -12.90 4.30 3.22
N LEU A 23 -12.98 3.72 2.02
CA LEU A 23 -13.47 4.42 0.82
C LEU A 23 -14.95 4.80 0.94
N ARG A 24 -15.77 3.93 1.55
CA ARG A 24 -17.19 4.20 1.80
C ARG A 24 -17.40 5.34 2.80
N GLU A 25 -16.58 5.39 3.85
CA GLU A 25 -16.63 6.44 4.87
C GLU A 25 -16.10 7.78 4.34
N ASP A 26 -14.98 7.78 3.61
CA ASP A 26 -14.37 8.98 3.06
C ASP A 26 -15.24 9.65 1.98
N GLY A 27 -15.86 8.84 1.11
CA GLY A 27 -16.82 9.31 0.11
C GLY A 27 -16.23 10.06 -1.08
N ARG A 28 -14.91 10.33 -1.15
CA ARG A 28 -14.28 10.96 -2.34
C ARG A 28 -13.95 9.97 -3.45
N GLY A 29 -13.92 8.67 -3.15
CA GLY A 29 -13.67 7.60 -4.11
C GLY A 29 -14.80 6.59 -4.15
N ARG A 30 -15.10 6.07 -5.35
CA ARG A 30 -16.08 5.00 -5.58
C ARG A 30 -15.40 3.82 -6.25
N ILE A 31 -15.58 2.64 -5.69
CA ILE A 31 -15.10 1.40 -6.31
C ILE A 31 -15.97 1.08 -7.52
N VAL A 32 -15.40 1.11 -8.72
CA VAL A 32 -16.11 0.82 -9.98
C VAL A 32 -15.64 -0.47 -10.65
N ALA A 33 -14.49 -0.99 -10.21
CA ALA A 33 -13.93 -2.22 -10.75
C ALA A 33 -13.07 -2.95 -9.72
N SER A 34 -12.99 -4.26 -9.83
CA SER A 34 -12.07 -5.08 -9.04
C SER A 34 -11.59 -6.30 -9.81
N ALA A 35 -10.36 -6.73 -9.55
CA ALA A 35 -9.77 -7.94 -10.11
C ALA A 35 -9.46 -8.97 -9.03
N ALA A 36 -9.80 -10.23 -9.29
CA ALA A 36 -9.38 -11.35 -8.44
C ALA A 36 -9.16 -12.64 -9.23
N ALA A 37 -8.13 -13.40 -8.85
CA ALA A 37 -7.69 -14.59 -9.57
C ALA A 37 -8.72 -15.74 -9.56
N THR A 38 -9.38 -15.97 -8.42
CA THR A 38 -10.28 -17.12 -8.26
C THR A 38 -11.74 -16.76 -8.52
N LYS A 39 -12.53 -17.73 -9.03
CA LYS A 39 -13.98 -17.57 -9.20
C LYS A 39 -14.67 -17.26 -7.87
N VAL A 40 -14.23 -17.88 -6.78
CA VAL A 40 -14.79 -17.68 -5.43
C VAL A 40 -14.61 -16.23 -4.98
N THR A 41 -13.40 -15.67 -5.14
CA THR A 41 -13.14 -14.29 -4.77
C THR A 41 -13.92 -13.32 -5.66
N ARG A 42 -14.06 -13.60 -6.96
CA ARG A 42 -14.89 -12.80 -7.87
C ARG A 42 -16.38 -12.81 -7.52
N GLN A 43 -16.90 -13.97 -7.12
CA GLN A 43 -18.27 -14.07 -6.64
C GLN A 43 -18.47 -13.22 -5.37
N ARG A 44 -17.50 -13.25 -4.46
CA ARG A 44 -17.52 -12.41 -3.25
C ARG A 44 -17.44 -10.91 -3.55
N ILE A 45 -16.71 -10.49 -4.59
CA ILE A 45 -16.72 -9.09 -5.06
C ILE A 45 -18.15 -8.67 -5.42
N ALA A 46 -18.86 -9.48 -6.21
CA ALA A 46 -20.23 -9.18 -6.64
C ALA A 46 -21.19 -9.09 -5.44
N GLU A 47 -21.03 -9.96 -4.44
CA GLU A 47 -21.83 -9.98 -3.21
C GLU A 47 -21.56 -8.76 -2.32
N ASP A 48 -20.30 -8.41 -2.10
CA ASP A 48 -19.90 -7.37 -1.15
C ASP A 48 -20.04 -5.94 -1.74
N LEU A 49 -19.82 -5.78 -3.05
CA LEU A 49 -19.77 -4.47 -3.72
C LEU A 49 -20.95 -4.16 -4.64
N GLY A 50 -21.74 -5.17 -5.02
CA GLY A 50 -22.90 -5.03 -5.90
C GLY A 50 -22.62 -5.23 -7.38
N SER A 51 -23.69 -5.24 -8.19
CA SER A 51 -23.65 -5.59 -9.63
C SER A 51 -23.02 -4.52 -10.53
N ASP A 52 -22.89 -3.29 -10.06
CA ASP A 52 -22.38 -2.17 -10.86
C ASP A 52 -20.84 -2.16 -10.94
N VAL A 53 -20.17 -3.00 -10.14
CA VAL A 53 -18.72 -3.15 -10.16
C VAL A 53 -18.31 -4.11 -11.26
N ARG A 54 -17.43 -3.67 -12.15
CA ARG A 54 -16.83 -4.54 -13.18
C ARG A 54 -15.81 -5.47 -12.56
N ILE A 55 -15.93 -6.77 -12.86
CA ILE A 55 -15.10 -7.81 -12.25
C ILE A 55 -14.19 -8.45 -13.27
N TYR A 56 -12.88 -8.38 -13.02
CA TYR A 56 -11.85 -8.92 -13.88
C TYR A 56 -11.21 -10.18 -13.27
N SER A 57 -10.77 -11.11 -14.12
CA SER A 57 -10.04 -12.31 -13.68
C SER A 57 -8.58 -12.05 -13.34
N HIS A 58 -8.03 -10.90 -13.75
CA HIS A 58 -6.62 -10.55 -13.57
C HIS A 58 -6.45 -9.03 -13.45
N PHE A 59 -5.49 -8.59 -12.64
CA PHE A 59 -5.19 -7.16 -12.46
C PHE A 59 -4.77 -6.47 -13.77
N LYS A 60 -4.18 -7.18 -14.73
CA LYS A 60 -3.77 -6.58 -16.00
C LYS A 60 -4.98 -6.17 -16.83
N ALA A 61 -6.01 -7.02 -16.88
CA ALA A 61 -7.26 -6.68 -17.57
C ALA A 61 -8.01 -5.52 -16.91
N LEU A 62 -7.87 -5.35 -15.59
CA LEU A 62 -8.37 -4.18 -14.86
C LEU A 62 -7.63 -2.90 -15.28
N LEU A 63 -6.30 -2.95 -15.36
CA LEU A 63 -5.45 -1.82 -15.76
C LEU A 63 -5.65 -1.46 -17.25
N ASP A 64 -5.73 -2.46 -18.12
CA ASP A 64 -5.92 -2.30 -19.57
C ASP A 64 -7.28 -1.67 -19.93
N ALA A 65 -8.26 -1.66 -19.01
CA ALA A 65 -9.56 -1.02 -19.23
C ALA A 65 -9.45 0.52 -19.34
N GLY A 66 -8.41 1.13 -18.77
CA GLY A 66 -8.02 2.52 -18.99
C GLY A 66 -9.00 3.59 -18.48
N ASP A 67 -9.99 3.22 -17.68
CA ASP A 67 -11.05 4.13 -17.24
C ASP A 67 -11.15 4.26 -15.71
N LEU A 68 -10.01 4.08 -15.04
CA LEU A 68 -9.84 4.25 -13.60
C LEU A 68 -9.04 5.51 -13.32
N ASP A 69 -9.43 6.25 -12.29
CA ASP A 69 -8.69 7.42 -11.84
C ASP A 69 -7.54 7.03 -10.88
N ALA A 70 -7.72 5.91 -10.15
CA ALA A 70 -6.64 5.27 -9.38
C ALA A 70 -6.90 3.78 -9.14
N VAL A 71 -5.84 3.04 -8.80
CA VAL A 71 -5.91 1.61 -8.42
C VAL A 71 -5.30 1.39 -7.04
N LEU A 72 -5.96 0.59 -6.20
CA LEU A 72 -5.43 0.09 -4.93
C LEU A 72 -4.99 -1.37 -5.13
N ILE A 73 -3.72 -1.65 -4.88
CA ILE A 73 -3.09 -2.95 -5.09
C ILE A 73 -2.92 -3.67 -3.75
N SER A 74 -3.73 -4.71 -3.54
CA SER A 74 -3.65 -5.61 -2.38
C SER A 74 -3.77 -7.06 -2.87
N VAL A 75 -2.68 -7.53 -3.48
CA VAL A 75 -2.51 -8.88 -3.99
C VAL A 75 -1.46 -9.64 -3.15
N PRO A 76 -1.42 -10.99 -3.19
CA PRO A 76 -0.38 -11.75 -2.50
C PRO A 76 1.04 -11.36 -2.93
N ASP A 77 2.00 -11.43 -2.01
CA ASP A 77 3.41 -11.04 -2.19
C ASP A 77 4.04 -11.62 -3.46
N THR A 78 3.70 -12.88 -3.79
CA THR A 78 4.24 -13.61 -4.95
C THR A 78 3.88 -12.99 -6.30
N VAL A 79 2.84 -12.17 -6.37
CA VAL A 79 2.39 -11.48 -7.59
C VAL A 79 2.41 -9.95 -7.44
N HIS A 80 2.83 -9.45 -6.28
CA HIS A 80 2.80 -8.02 -5.97
C HIS A 80 3.73 -7.21 -6.88
N GLU A 81 4.96 -7.70 -7.09
CA GLU A 81 5.91 -7.10 -8.02
C GLU A 81 5.34 -6.96 -9.43
N ALA A 82 4.71 -8.01 -9.95
CA ALA A 82 4.11 -7.98 -11.28
C ALA A 82 2.93 -7.01 -11.37
N ALA A 83 2.13 -6.89 -10.31
CA ALA A 83 1.01 -5.96 -10.25
C ALA A 83 1.49 -4.50 -10.22
N VAL A 84 2.51 -4.19 -9.41
CA VAL A 84 3.09 -2.83 -9.33
C VAL A 84 3.74 -2.44 -10.66
N LEU A 85 4.55 -3.32 -11.27
CA LEU A 85 5.17 -3.01 -12.55
C LEU A 85 4.13 -2.79 -13.66
N ALA A 86 3.06 -3.58 -13.69
CA ALA A 86 1.96 -3.38 -14.64
C ALA A 86 1.22 -2.05 -14.40
N ALA A 87 1.05 -1.63 -13.14
CA ALA A 87 0.45 -0.33 -12.82
C ALA A 87 1.36 0.86 -13.16
N ILE A 88 2.68 0.68 -13.06
CA ILE A 88 3.66 1.65 -13.57
C ILE A 88 3.48 1.82 -15.08
N GLU A 89 3.41 0.70 -15.81
CA GLU A 89 3.25 0.68 -17.27
C GLU A 89 1.91 1.24 -17.75
N SER A 90 0.85 1.13 -16.95
CA SER A 90 -0.47 1.66 -17.34
C SER A 90 -0.61 3.17 -17.13
N GLU A 91 0.36 3.83 -16.48
CA GLU A 91 0.34 5.26 -16.15
C GLU A 91 -0.85 5.70 -15.26
N ILE A 92 -1.61 4.74 -14.72
CA ILE A 92 -2.73 5.01 -13.80
C ILE A 92 -2.16 5.25 -12.41
N PRO A 93 -2.53 6.33 -11.70
CA PRO A 93 -2.15 6.54 -10.31
C PRO A 93 -2.49 5.33 -9.43
N PHE A 94 -1.60 4.96 -8.51
CA PHE A 94 -1.86 3.79 -7.68
C PHE A 94 -1.34 3.87 -6.25
N PHE A 95 -2.07 3.18 -5.39
CA PHE A 95 -1.74 2.88 -4.00
C PHE A 95 -1.41 1.39 -3.88
N TYR A 96 -0.42 0.99 -3.09
CA TYR A 96 0.01 -0.40 -3.01
C TYR A 96 0.46 -0.84 -1.61
N GLU A 97 0.21 -2.11 -1.28
CA GLU A 97 0.68 -2.74 -0.04
C GLU A 97 2.18 -3.10 -0.09
N PRO A 98 2.95 -2.91 0.98
CA PRO A 98 4.24 -3.57 1.14
C PRO A 98 4.08 -5.04 1.61
N PRO A 99 5.08 -5.92 1.38
CA PRO A 99 6.33 -5.66 0.69
C PRO A 99 6.19 -5.67 -0.85
N LEU A 100 7.09 -4.96 -1.55
CA LEU A 100 7.09 -4.91 -3.02
C LEU A 100 7.29 -6.27 -3.68
N SER A 101 8.01 -7.17 -3.02
CA SER A 101 8.32 -8.52 -3.47
C SER A 101 8.58 -9.40 -2.24
N ASP A 102 8.42 -10.71 -2.40
CA ASP A 102 8.79 -11.72 -1.40
C ASP A 102 10.32 -11.88 -1.26
N GLN A 103 11.09 -11.23 -2.13
CA GLN A 103 12.55 -11.25 -2.13
C GLN A 103 13.13 -9.83 -2.03
N ALA A 104 13.92 -9.57 -0.98
CA ALA A 104 14.44 -8.23 -0.68
C ALA A 104 15.21 -7.57 -1.86
N HIS A 105 16.03 -8.34 -2.58
CA HIS A 105 16.79 -7.81 -3.72
C HIS A 105 15.90 -7.41 -4.90
N ARG A 106 14.75 -8.08 -5.08
CA ARG A 106 13.77 -7.73 -6.12
C ARG A 106 12.98 -6.48 -5.74
N SER A 107 12.69 -6.29 -4.45
CA SER A 107 12.09 -5.04 -3.96
C SER A 107 12.93 -3.80 -4.33
N VAL A 108 14.26 -3.90 -4.29
CA VAL A 108 15.15 -2.81 -4.74
C VAL A 108 14.99 -2.50 -6.23
N HIS A 109 14.82 -3.53 -7.05
CA HIS A 109 14.54 -3.35 -8.49
C HIS A 109 13.18 -2.66 -8.73
N VAL A 110 12.14 -3.05 -8.01
CA VAL A 110 10.81 -2.41 -8.15
C VAL A 110 10.85 -0.96 -7.65
N MET A 111 11.58 -0.67 -6.57
CA MET A 111 11.75 0.69 -6.07
C MET A 111 12.40 1.63 -7.10
N SER A 112 13.40 1.18 -7.85
CA SER A 112 14.01 2.04 -8.88
C SER A 112 13.04 2.39 -10.00
N ARG A 113 12.09 1.49 -10.32
CA ARG A 113 11.01 1.75 -11.28
C ARG A 113 9.98 2.73 -10.72
N LEU A 114 9.60 2.58 -9.44
CA LEU A 114 8.70 3.51 -8.76
C LEU A 114 9.25 4.93 -8.72
N LEU A 115 10.54 5.10 -8.44
CA LEU A 115 11.19 6.42 -8.43
C LEU A 115 11.20 7.12 -9.80
N GLY A 116 11.03 6.38 -10.89
CA GLY A 116 10.91 6.91 -12.25
C GLY A 116 9.47 7.04 -12.77
N ALA A 117 8.47 6.61 -11.99
CA ALA A 117 7.07 6.67 -12.39
C ALA A 117 6.61 8.13 -12.56
N GLN A 118 5.80 8.38 -13.60
CA GLN A 118 5.29 9.73 -13.90
C GLN A 118 3.95 10.01 -13.20
N GLN A 119 3.20 8.96 -12.91
CA GLN A 119 1.97 9.01 -12.14
C GLN A 119 2.23 9.09 -10.64
N VAL A 120 1.20 9.48 -9.88
CA VAL A 120 1.24 9.41 -8.42
C VAL A 120 1.29 7.94 -7.98
N THR A 121 2.31 7.61 -7.17
CA THR A 121 2.44 6.30 -6.52
C THR A 121 2.53 6.48 -5.01
N GLN A 122 1.78 5.68 -4.25
CA GLN A 122 1.78 5.75 -2.78
C GLN A 122 1.86 4.34 -2.19
N ALA A 123 2.83 4.11 -1.31
CA ALA A 123 2.88 2.90 -0.50
C ALA A 123 1.92 3.03 0.70
N ASP A 124 1.30 1.91 1.11
CA ASP A 124 0.67 1.84 2.43
C ASP A 124 1.75 1.78 3.51
N LEU A 125 2.00 2.93 4.12
CA LEU A 125 2.87 3.09 5.28
C LEU A 125 2.05 3.62 6.45
N GLU A 126 0.87 3.01 6.69
CA GLU A 126 -0.14 3.41 7.68
C GLU A 126 0.43 3.81 9.05
N LEU A 127 1.48 3.13 9.54
CA LEU A 127 2.10 3.44 10.83
C LEU A 127 2.62 4.88 10.92
N ARG A 128 2.97 5.52 9.79
CA ARG A 128 3.39 6.93 9.74
C ARG A 128 2.26 7.90 10.08
N PHE A 129 1.02 7.48 9.90
CA PHE A 129 -0.18 8.29 10.15
C PHE A 129 -0.81 8.03 11.52
N VAL A 130 -0.32 7.04 12.27
CA VAL A 130 -0.80 6.77 13.63
C VAL A 130 -0.36 7.92 14.55
N PRO A 131 -1.28 8.59 15.27
CA PRO A 131 -0.96 9.78 16.06
C PRO A 131 0.17 9.60 17.07
N VAL A 132 0.27 8.42 17.71
CA VAL A 132 1.34 8.14 18.68
C VAL A 132 2.72 8.04 18.01
N VAL A 133 2.79 7.52 16.79
CA VAL A 133 4.04 7.42 16.02
C VAL A 133 4.47 8.81 15.55
N ALA A 134 3.52 9.61 15.05
CA ALA A 134 3.77 11.00 14.66
C ALA A 134 4.23 11.86 15.85
N ALA A 135 3.59 11.71 17.02
CA ALA A 135 3.99 12.41 18.24
C ALA A 135 5.39 11.99 18.73
N ALA A 136 5.71 10.70 18.70
CA ALA A 136 7.04 10.20 19.04
C ALA A 136 8.11 10.76 18.10
N ALA A 137 7.85 10.76 16.78
CA ALA A 137 8.75 11.33 15.78
C ALA A 137 8.99 12.83 16.04
N ARG A 138 7.95 13.60 16.37
CA ARG A 138 8.06 15.02 16.73
C ARG A 138 8.94 15.23 17.96
N LEU A 139 8.71 14.48 19.05
CA LEU A 139 9.52 14.59 20.28
C LEU A 139 11.00 14.26 20.04
N LEU A 140 11.28 13.27 19.18
CA LEU A 140 12.65 12.93 18.79
C LEU A 140 13.30 14.07 18.00
N ALA A 141 12.59 14.66 17.04
CA ALA A 141 13.08 15.78 16.24
C ALA A 141 13.32 17.05 17.08
N GLU A 142 12.51 17.28 18.12
CA GLU A 142 12.65 18.38 19.08
C GLU A 142 13.77 18.14 20.11
N GLY A 143 14.44 16.97 20.09
CA GLY A 143 15.52 16.64 21.02
C GLY A 143 15.04 16.36 22.45
N ALA A 144 13.77 16.00 22.65
CA ALA A 144 13.15 15.86 23.97
C ALA A 144 13.81 14.80 24.88
N ILE A 145 14.59 13.87 24.30
CA ILE A 145 15.32 12.83 25.03
C ILE A 145 16.85 12.91 24.85
N GLY A 146 17.36 14.00 24.27
CA GLY A 146 18.77 14.11 23.85
C GLY A 146 19.10 13.23 22.64
N GLU A 147 20.35 12.79 22.52
CA GLU A 147 20.79 11.91 21.43
C GLU A 147 20.28 10.47 21.66
N PRO A 148 19.42 9.92 20.77
CA PRO A 148 18.92 8.56 20.94
C PRO A 148 20.05 7.53 20.85
N GLN A 149 20.21 6.72 21.89
CA GLN A 149 21.29 5.72 22.00
C GLN A 149 20.90 4.34 21.47
N SER A 150 19.63 3.96 21.60
CA SER A 150 19.12 2.66 21.12
C SER A 150 17.62 2.72 20.89
N THR A 151 17.10 1.78 20.10
CA THR A 151 15.67 1.62 19.85
C THR A 151 15.32 0.14 19.80
N LEU A 152 14.12 -0.21 20.27
CA LEU A 152 13.60 -1.56 20.19
C LEU A 152 12.23 -1.51 19.54
N LEU A 153 12.07 -2.18 18.40
CA LEU A 153 10.78 -2.35 17.74
C LEU A 153 10.31 -3.79 17.94
N LYS A 154 9.15 -3.95 18.56
CA LYS A 154 8.46 -5.24 18.69
C LYS A 154 7.14 -5.17 17.93
N CYS A 155 7.06 -5.90 16.83
CA CYS A 155 5.84 -5.98 16.03
C CYS A 155 5.11 -7.28 16.34
N ARG A 156 3.82 -7.18 16.66
CA ARG A 156 2.96 -8.34 16.87
C ARG A 156 1.73 -8.22 15.99
N GLY A 157 1.69 -9.00 14.92
CA GLY A 157 0.55 -9.06 14.00
C GLY A 157 -0.36 -10.26 14.30
N ILE A 158 -1.63 -10.16 13.91
CA ILE A 158 -2.53 -11.31 13.87
C ILE A 158 -2.08 -12.22 12.73
N GLY A 159 -1.76 -13.49 13.03
CA GLY A 159 -1.34 -14.47 12.01
C GLY A 159 0.13 -14.39 11.58
N ILE A 160 0.91 -13.44 12.10
CA ILE A 160 2.37 -13.35 11.89
C ILE A 160 3.06 -13.88 13.15
N PRO A 161 3.98 -14.85 13.06
CA PRO A 161 4.78 -15.30 14.21
C PRO A 161 5.47 -14.10 14.89
N HIS A 162 5.70 -14.18 16.20
CA HIS A 162 6.35 -13.09 16.93
C HIS A 162 7.69 -12.74 16.29
N GLN A 163 7.82 -11.53 15.73
CA GLN A 163 9.08 -11.04 15.19
C GLN A 163 9.64 -9.95 16.10
N GLU A 164 10.78 -10.24 16.72
CA GLU A 164 11.57 -9.23 17.42
C GLU A 164 12.72 -8.79 16.51
N SER A 165 12.77 -7.50 16.19
CA SER A 165 13.92 -6.91 15.52
C SER A 165 14.59 -5.95 16.49
N LYS A 166 15.74 -6.35 17.03
CA LYS A 166 16.63 -5.44 17.77
C LYS A 166 17.49 -4.68 16.77
N LEU A 167 17.07 -3.47 16.41
CA LEU A 167 17.93 -2.53 15.70
C LEU A 167 18.72 -1.70 16.72
N VAL A 168 19.98 -2.08 16.94
CA VAL A 168 20.95 -1.18 17.58
C VAL A 168 21.41 -0.18 16.51
N CYS A 169 20.62 0.88 16.30
CA CYS A 169 21.05 1.97 15.43
C CYS A 169 22.13 2.79 16.14
N ARG A 170 23.38 2.73 15.68
CA ARG A 170 24.21 3.95 15.71
C ARG A 170 23.63 4.87 14.64
N MET A 171 22.78 5.81 15.06
CA MET A 171 21.91 6.66 14.23
C MET A 171 22.62 7.63 13.26
N HIS A 172 23.85 7.37 12.85
CA HIS A 172 24.65 8.30 12.05
C HIS A 172 24.22 8.41 10.57
N TRP A 173 23.28 7.58 10.09
CA TRP A 173 22.99 7.45 8.64
C TRP A 173 21.52 7.55 8.20
N LEU A 174 20.55 7.73 9.11
CA LEU A 174 19.12 7.72 8.74
C LEU A 174 18.40 9.08 8.86
N LEU A 175 18.99 10.07 9.54
CA LEU A 175 18.37 11.39 9.69
C LEU A 175 18.89 12.44 8.68
N GLY A 176 20.00 12.18 7.99
CA GLY A 176 20.70 13.20 7.20
C GLY A 176 20.10 13.52 5.81
N THR A 177 19.28 12.63 5.23
CA THR A 177 18.86 12.76 3.82
C THR A 177 17.35 12.91 3.59
N TRP A 178 16.53 12.86 4.64
CA TRP A 178 15.05 12.87 4.48
C TRP A 178 14.35 14.13 5.01
N MET A 179 15.10 15.09 5.58
CA MET A 179 14.55 16.35 6.11
C MET A 179 14.23 17.43 5.05
N HIS A 180 14.39 17.13 3.75
CA HIS A 180 14.17 18.12 2.67
C HIS A 180 12.98 17.81 1.74
N LEU A 181 12.08 16.90 2.12
CA LEU A 181 10.89 16.57 1.32
C LEU A 181 9.58 16.66 2.12
N ILE A 182 9.47 17.62 3.04
CA ILE A 182 8.19 18.08 3.60
C ILE A 182 8.02 19.55 3.24
#